data_AF-A0A074V7K1-F1
#
_entry.id   AF-A0A074V7K1-F1
#
_cell.length_a   1.000
_cell.length_b   1.000
_cell.length_c   1.000
_cell.angle_alpha   90.00
_cell.angle_beta   90.00
_cell.angle_gamma   90.00
#
_symmetry.space_group_name_H-M   'P 1'
#
loop_
_entity.id
_entity.type
_entity.pdbx_description
1 polymer ?
#
loop_
_entity_poly.entity_id
_entity_poly.type
_entity_poly.pdbx_seq_one_letter_code
_entity_poly.pdbx_strand_id
1 'polypeptide(L)'
;EYGDDILDGGEGNDILEGGEGYDILIGGTGNDILKGGDWHKDRYEFEAGHGQDVINDKGRDYEFTKHERNDVVFKGAKLADAKFIRSGTDLVIQAYGSIDSVTLPDYFNNNSSAFNFIFDDQAITLENIKKDYAFILSGDEKDNIISGWQGNDILIGGAGDDVLKGGSGNDILNGGVGNDILNGGDFDKDRYEFEAGHGQDVVNDLGYMDKKNKDQRNDLVFKGASLADAEFIRSGNDLVIYAYGSADSVTLPDYFNTKNKNSRAFNFVFEDKSVTYEDMKKNRSFGVTKAKNGNDFINLRNIASSDLADNTQLKGKFISNHSNDPSAQIQNLLSAMAGFTPAIDDRLNSVEPIQQSMHLTSAPAY
;
A
#
# COMPACT_ATOMS: atom_id res chain seq x y z
N GLU A 1 -23.95 30.71 -4.76
CA GLU A 1 -24.01 32.17 -4.54
C GLU A 1 -23.28 32.47 -3.23
N TYR A 2 -23.71 33.38 -2.35
CA TYR A 2 -23.22 33.42 -0.96
C TYR A 2 -24.36 32.94 -0.05
N GLY A 3 -24.15 31.90 0.74
CA GLY A 3 -25.16 31.37 1.66
C GLY A 3 -25.03 29.88 1.89
N ASP A 4 -25.63 29.39 2.98
CA ASP A 4 -25.79 27.96 3.24
C ASP A 4 -27.05 27.48 2.51
N ASP A 5 -26.89 26.72 1.43
CA ASP A 5 -27.96 26.32 0.53
C ASP A 5 -28.33 24.81 0.64
N ILE A 6 -29.54 24.47 0.23
CA ILE A 6 -29.98 23.07 0.04
C ILE A 6 -30.42 22.91 -1.40
N LEU A 7 -29.71 22.08 -2.16
CA LEU A 7 -29.95 21.82 -3.58
C LEU A 7 -30.39 20.36 -3.76
N ASP A 8 -31.45 20.17 -4.54
CA ASP A 8 -32.01 18.85 -4.90
C ASP A 8 -32.23 18.81 -6.41
N GLY A 9 -31.52 17.94 -7.13
CA GLY A 9 -31.60 17.77 -8.59
C GLY A 9 -32.85 17.00 -9.03
N GLY A 10 -33.32 16.06 -8.20
CA GLY A 10 -34.52 15.27 -8.47
C GLY A 10 -34.29 14.13 -9.47
N GLU A 11 -35.05 14.10 -10.57
CA GLU A 11 -34.90 13.07 -11.61
C GLU A 11 -34.13 13.62 -12.80
N GLY A 12 -33.08 12.91 -13.23
CA GLY A 12 -32.32 13.27 -14.42
C GLY A 12 -30.83 13.33 -14.13
N ASN A 13 -30.05 13.76 -15.13
CA ASN A 13 -28.63 14.02 -14.93
C ASN A 13 -28.47 15.53 -14.74
N ASP A 14 -28.17 15.93 -13.53
CA ASP A 14 -28.16 17.31 -13.10
C ASP A 14 -26.74 17.82 -12.81
N ILE A 15 -26.59 19.15 -12.80
CA ILE A 15 -25.38 19.83 -12.36
C ILE A 15 -25.79 20.79 -11.25
N LEU A 16 -25.33 20.51 -10.03
CA LEU A 16 -25.60 21.32 -8.84
C LEU A 16 -24.35 22.13 -8.47
N GLU A 17 -24.53 23.42 -8.21
CA GLU A 17 -23.46 24.34 -7.79
C GLU A 17 -23.94 25.14 -6.57
N GLY A 18 -23.41 24.84 -5.38
CA GLY A 18 -23.77 25.52 -4.12
C GLY A 18 -23.15 26.92 -4.00
N GLY A 19 -21.83 27.02 -4.18
CA GLY A 19 -21.08 28.26 -4.18
C GLY A 19 -20.31 28.47 -2.88
N GLU A 20 -20.38 29.67 -2.29
CA GLU A 20 -19.74 29.91 -0.99
C GLU A 20 -20.74 29.69 0.14
N GLY A 21 -20.47 28.75 1.03
CA GLY A 21 -21.25 28.51 2.25
C GLY A 21 -21.20 27.05 2.64
N TYR A 22 -21.97 26.66 3.66
CA TYR A 22 -22.15 25.25 4.01
C TYR A 22 -23.36 24.70 3.25
N ASP A 23 -23.12 23.99 2.15
CA ASP A 23 -24.20 23.53 1.27
C ASP A 23 -24.56 22.06 1.49
N ILE A 24 -25.83 21.74 1.26
CA ILE A 24 -26.34 20.35 1.19
C ILE A 24 -26.76 20.08 -0.24
N LEU A 25 -26.08 19.16 -0.93
CA LEU A 25 -26.37 18.80 -2.31
C LEU A 25 -26.88 17.35 -2.39
N ILE A 26 -28.04 17.19 -3.02
CA ILE A 26 -28.71 15.92 -3.28
C ILE A 26 -28.91 15.81 -4.79
N GLY A 27 -28.20 14.91 -5.45
CA GLY A 27 -28.36 14.72 -6.90
C GLY A 27 -29.75 14.21 -7.27
N GLY A 28 -30.16 13.14 -6.58
CA GLY A 28 -31.41 12.44 -6.86
C GLY A 28 -31.13 11.23 -7.74
N THR A 29 -32.03 10.87 -8.64
CA THR A 29 -31.83 9.74 -9.55
C THR A 29 -31.20 10.19 -10.87
N GLY A 30 -30.08 9.60 -11.26
CA GLY A 30 -29.48 9.81 -12.57
C GLY A 30 -27.96 9.74 -12.47
N ASN A 31 -27.24 10.51 -13.28
CA ASN A 31 -25.79 10.63 -13.13
C ASN A 31 -25.47 12.11 -12.99
N ASP A 32 -25.25 12.55 -11.75
CA ASP A 32 -25.19 13.95 -11.40
C ASP A 32 -23.75 14.45 -11.22
N ILE A 33 -23.57 15.76 -11.36
CA ILE A 33 -22.32 16.46 -11.05
C ILE A 33 -22.59 17.48 -9.94
N LEU A 34 -22.00 17.25 -8.78
CA LEU A 34 -22.21 18.05 -7.58
C LEU A 34 -20.96 18.87 -7.27
N LYS A 35 -21.13 20.18 -7.07
CA LYS A 35 -20.06 21.12 -6.71
C LYS A 35 -20.52 21.97 -5.52
N GLY A 36 -20.00 21.67 -4.35
CA GLY A 36 -20.26 22.43 -3.12
C GLY A 36 -19.65 23.82 -3.23
N GLY A 37 -18.34 23.88 -3.48
CA GLY A 37 -17.63 25.12 -3.76
C GLY A 37 -16.42 25.26 -2.84
N ASP A 38 -15.70 26.38 -2.94
CA ASP A 38 -14.45 26.51 -2.21
C ASP A 38 -14.66 27.05 -0.77
N TRP A 39 -13.68 26.79 0.10
CA TRP A 39 -13.44 27.43 1.42
C TRP A 39 -14.30 26.96 2.59
N HIS A 40 -15.47 26.38 2.36
CA HIS A 40 -16.34 25.85 3.39
C HIS A 40 -16.48 24.34 3.20
N LYS A 41 -17.07 23.68 4.19
CA LYS A 41 -17.37 22.25 4.05
C LYS A 41 -18.80 22.10 3.55
N ASP A 42 -18.98 21.13 2.68
CA ASP A 42 -20.27 20.79 2.10
C ASP A 42 -20.68 19.38 2.45
N ARG A 43 -21.97 19.11 2.28
CA ARG A 43 -22.60 17.82 2.55
C ARG A 43 -23.26 17.28 1.28
N TYR A 44 -22.87 16.09 0.88
CA TYR A 44 -23.39 15.40 -0.29
C TYR A 44 -24.17 14.17 0.17
N GLU A 45 -25.45 14.07 -0.16
CA GLU A 45 -26.29 12.95 0.30
C GLU A 45 -26.71 12.03 -0.85
N PHE A 46 -26.49 10.73 -0.64
CA PHE A 46 -26.81 9.67 -1.60
C PHE A 46 -27.67 8.58 -0.98
N GLU A 47 -28.62 8.06 -1.76
CA GLU A 47 -29.47 6.91 -1.45
C GLU A 47 -29.36 5.86 -2.56
N ALA A 48 -29.89 4.65 -2.32
CA ALA A 48 -29.91 3.60 -3.34
C ALA A 48 -30.75 4.02 -4.56
N GLY A 49 -30.24 3.76 -5.76
CA GLY A 49 -30.87 4.16 -7.04
C GLY A 49 -30.52 5.57 -7.50
N HIS A 50 -29.60 6.27 -6.80
CA HIS A 50 -29.12 7.58 -7.24
C HIS A 50 -28.28 7.51 -8.51
N GLY A 51 -27.73 6.35 -8.88
CA GLY A 51 -26.95 6.16 -10.09
C GLY A 51 -25.46 6.46 -9.91
N GLN A 52 -24.81 7.03 -10.92
CA GLN A 52 -23.36 7.22 -10.95
C GLN A 52 -22.99 8.69 -10.92
N ASP A 53 -22.75 9.18 -9.72
CA ASP A 53 -22.56 10.60 -9.44
C ASP A 53 -21.09 10.98 -9.31
N VAL A 54 -20.80 12.25 -9.57
CA VAL A 54 -19.46 12.84 -9.46
C VAL A 54 -19.52 14.04 -8.54
N ILE A 55 -18.72 14.03 -7.47
CA ILE A 55 -18.50 15.22 -6.64
C ILE A 55 -17.22 15.88 -7.13
N ASN A 56 -17.36 17.02 -7.81
CA ASN A 56 -16.22 17.82 -8.25
C ASN A 56 -16.00 18.97 -7.28
N ASP A 57 -15.40 18.61 -6.14
CA ASP A 57 -15.14 19.54 -5.05
C ASP A 57 -13.80 19.25 -4.39
N LYS A 58 -13.20 20.28 -3.80
CA LYS A 58 -11.90 20.24 -3.16
C LYS A 58 -12.03 20.76 -1.74
N GLY A 59 -12.03 19.86 -0.77
CA GLY A 59 -11.87 20.26 0.62
C GLY A 59 -10.44 20.74 0.92
N ARG A 60 -10.23 21.25 2.14
CA ARG A 60 -8.90 21.62 2.65
C ARG A 60 -8.45 20.72 3.77
N ASP A 61 -7.37 19.99 3.52
CA ASP A 61 -6.75 19.15 4.55
C ASP A 61 -5.50 19.79 5.16
N TYR A 62 -5.66 20.89 5.88
CA TYR A 62 -4.63 21.40 6.80
C TYR A 62 -4.90 20.91 8.22
N GLU A 63 -3.86 20.79 9.05
CA GLU A 63 -3.96 20.27 10.42
C GLU A 63 -5.03 20.99 11.26
N PHE A 64 -5.19 22.30 11.05
CA PHE A 64 -6.18 23.13 11.74
C PHE A 64 -7.55 23.15 11.05
N THR A 65 -7.68 22.70 9.79
CA THR A 65 -8.91 22.74 8.99
C THR A 65 -9.54 21.37 8.80
N LYS A 66 -9.10 20.31 9.51
CA LYS A 66 -9.69 18.96 9.40
C LYS A 66 -11.20 18.91 9.67
N HIS A 67 -11.71 19.87 10.46
CA HIS A 67 -13.13 20.02 10.76
C HIS A 67 -13.94 20.66 9.61
N GLU A 68 -13.25 21.18 8.59
CA GLU A 68 -13.78 21.75 7.34
C GLU A 68 -13.69 20.76 6.16
N ARG A 69 -13.47 19.47 6.43
CA ARG A 69 -13.58 18.42 5.40
C ARG A 69 -15.04 18.24 5.01
N ASN A 70 -15.27 17.98 3.72
CA ASN A 70 -16.59 17.71 3.18
C ASN A 70 -17.14 16.38 3.70
N ASP A 71 -18.46 16.28 3.84
CA ASP A 71 -19.15 15.10 4.30
C ASP A 71 -19.91 14.43 3.13
N VAL A 72 -19.54 13.19 2.80
CA VAL A 72 -20.28 12.34 1.85
C VAL A 72 -21.12 11.35 2.66
N VAL A 73 -22.44 11.43 2.52
CA VAL A 73 -23.41 10.72 3.36
C VAL A 73 -24.14 9.67 2.55
N PHE A 74 -23.99 8.41 2.93
CA PHE A 74 -24.67 7.27 2.34
C PHE A 74 -25.80 6.80 3.26
N LYS A 75 -27.01 7.32 3.04
CA LYS A 75 -28.19 7.02 3.86
C LYS A 75 -28.70 5.60 3.60
N GLY A 76 -28.90 4.81 4.67
CA GLY A 76 -29.39 3.44 4.55
C GLY A 76 -28.30 2.43 4.16
N ALA A 77 -27.06 2.87 3.91
CA ALA A 77 -25.91 2.00 3.72
C ALA A 77 -25.17 1.73 5.03
N LYS A 78 -24.56 0.55 5.13
CA LYS A 78 -23.58 0.25 6.18
C LYS A 78 -22.20 0.20 5.56
N LEU A 79 -21.18 0.59 6.33
CA LEU A 79 -19.81 0.55 5.83
C LEU A 79 -19.40 -0.85 5.35
N ALA A 80 -19.83 -1.91 6.04
CA ALA A 80 -19.46 -3.29 5.72
C ALA A 80 -19.90 -3.72 4.30
N ASP A 81 -20.90 -3.05 3.73
CA ASP A 81 -21.40 -3.31 2.39
C ASP A 81 -20.76 -2.39 1.33
N ALA A 82 -19.99 -1.38 1.76
CA ALA A 82 -19.38 -0.38 0.90
C ALA A 82 -18.01 -0.82 0.36
N LYS A 83 -17.70 -0.37 -0.86
CA LYS A 83 -16.39 -0.59 -1.50
C LYS A 83 -15.74 0.74 -1.86
N PHE A 84 -14.46 0.87 -1.52
CA PHE A 84 -13.61 1.99 -1.91
C PHE A 84 -12.65 1.49 -2.99
N ILE A 85 -12.69 2.10 -4.17
CA ILE A 85 -11.99 1.60 -5.36
C ILE A 85 -11.16 2.74 -5.94
N ARG A 86 -9.87 2.51 -6.15
CA ARG A 86 -9.02 3.43 -6.90
C ARG A 86 -9.16 3.18 -8.39
N SER A 87 -9.47 4.24 -9.13
CA SER A 87 -9.52 4.25 -10.59
C SER A 87 -8.61 5.36 -11.10
N GLY A 88 -7.37 5.02 -11.45
CA GLY A 88 -6.34 6.02 -11.74
C GLY A 88 -6.07 6.92 -10.54
N THR A 89 -6.41 8.20 -10.67
CA THR A 89 -6.28 9.21 -9.60
C THR A 89 -7.57 9.42 -8.81
N ASP A 90 -8.66 8.77 -9.20
CA ASP A 90 -9.99 8.99 -8.64
C ASP A 90 -10.34 7.92 -7.61
N LEU A 91 -11.14 8.30 -6.62
CA LEU A 91 -11.76 7.37 -5.68
C LEU A 91 -13.22 7.14 -6.06
N VAL A 92 -13.59 5.88 -6.29
CA VAL A 92 -14.96 5.45 -6.55
C VAL A 92 -15.49 4.70 -5.34
N ILE A 93 -16.62 5.15 -4.80
CA ILE A 93 -17.32 4.52 -3.68
C ILE A 93 -18.59 3.84 -4.19
N GLN A 94 -18.74 2.54 -3.88
CA GLN A 94 -19.94 1.75 -4.17
C GLN A 94 -20.58 1.32 -2.86
N ALA A 95 -21.59 2.05 -2.40
CA ALA A 95 -22.26 1.80 -1.11
C ALA A 95 -23.56 0.97 -1.22
N TYR A 96 -24.15 0.87 -2.41
CA TYR A 96 -25.44 0.22 -2.67
C TYR A 96 -25.34 -0.94 -3.69
N GLY A 97 -24.19 -1.61 -3.72
CA GLY A 97 -23.84 -2.56 -4.78
C GLY A 97 -23.14 -1.89 -5.96
N SER A 98 -23.07 -2.56 -7.12
CA SER A 98 -22.26 -2.10 -8.26
C SER A 98 -22.99 -1.20 -9.25
N ILE A 99 -24.28 -0.94 -9.04
CA ILE A 99 -25.10 -0.12 -9.95
C ILE A 99 -24.89 1.36 -9.63
N ASP A 100 -24.91 1.70 -8.33
CA ASP A 100 -24.72 3.06 -7.84
C ASP A 100 -23.27 3.30 -7.43
N SER A 101 -22.75 4.49 -7.71
CA SER A 101 -21.41 4.89 -7.30
C SER A 101 -21.27 6.39 -7.15
N VAL A 102 -20.43 6.80 -6.21
CA VAL A 102 -19.97 8.19 -6.10
C VAL A 102 -18.50 8.25 -6.46
N THR A 103 -18.15 9.08 -7.43
CA THR A 103 -16.76 9.31 -7.86
C THR A 103 -16.25 10.63 -7.30
N LEU A 104 -15.09 10.59 -6.66
CA LEU A 104 -14.29 11.74 -6.24
C LEU A 104 -13.07 11.85 -7.18
N PRO A 105 -13.11 12.77 -8.16
CA PRO A 105 -11.99 12.96 -9.07
C PRO A 105 -10.72 13.43 -8.34
N ASP A 106 -9.57 13.00 -8.83
CA ASP A 106 -8.25 13.40 -8.33
C ASP A 106 -8.03 13.13 -6.82
N TYR A 107 -8.84 12.27 -6.18
CA TYR A 107 -8.77 12.00 -4.74
C TYR A 107 -7.36 11.62 -4.25
N PHE A 108 -6.61 10.87 -5.07
CA PHE A 108 -5.25 10.41 -4.75
C PHE A 108 -4.16 11.43 -5.10
N ASN A 109 -4.53 12.58 -5.66
CA ASN A 109 -3.61 13.70 -5.87
C ASN A 109 -3.62 14.65 -4.65
N ASN A 110 -2.50 15.36 -4.46
CA ASN A 110 -2.33 16.26 -3.31
C ASN A 110 -3.45 17.30 -3.21
N ASN A 111 -4.03 17.43 -2.00
CA ASN A 111 -5.08 18.39 -1.61
C ASN A 111 -6.52 18.10 -2.06
N SER A 112 -6.82 16.93 -2.65
CA SER A 112 -8.20 16.58 -3.03
C SER A 112 -8.87 15.57 -2.08
N SER A 113 -8.13 14.98 -1.13
CA SER A 113 -8.61 13.87 -0.29
C SER A 113 -9.44 14.29 0.94
N ALA A 114 -9.88 15.55 1.03
CA ALA A 114 -10.44 16.17 2.22
C ALA A 114 -11.94 15.85 2.44
N PHE A 115 -12.28 14.56 2.47
CA PHE A 115 -13.64 14.05 2.64
C PHE A 115 -13.76 13.10 3.84
N ASN A 116 -14.90 13.18 4.53
CA ASN A 116 -15.38 12.15 5.45
C ASN A 116 -16.49 11.37 4.76
N PHE A 117 -16.59 10.07 5.05
CA PHE A 117 -17.62 9.18 4.53
C PHE A 117 -18.51 8.72 5.68
N ILE A 118 -19.79 9.02 5.62
CA ILE A 118 -20.75 8.80 6.71
C ILE A 118 -21.77 7.76 6.27
N PHE A 119 -21.82 6.65 7.00
CA PHE A 119 -22.79 5.57 6.85
C PHE A 119 -23.72 5.53 8.07
N ASP A 120 -24.80 4.75 8.01
CA ASP A 120 -25.76 4.63 9.12
C ASP A 120 -25.12 4.07 10.40
N ASP A 121 -24.09 3.23 10.26
CA ASP A 121 -23.44 2.55 11.38
C ASP A 121 -22.14 3.22 11.86
N GLN A 122 -21.45 3.96 11.00
CA GLN A 122 -20.16 4.59 11.33
C GLN A 122 -19.74 5.67 10.34
N ALA A 123 -18.75 6.47 10.74
CA ALA A 123 -18.08 7.45 9.88
C ALA A 123 -16.61 7.09 9.71
N ILE A 124 -16.11 7.23 8.48
CA ILE A 124 -14.70 7.08 8.11
C ILE A 124 -14.13 8.44 7.78
N THR A 125 -12.99 8.75 8.38
CA THR A 125 -12.21 9.96 8.06
C THR A 125 -11.08 9.62 7.06
N LEU A 126 -10.48 10.64 6.45
CA LEU A 126 -9.26 10.49 5.66
C LEU A 126 -8.15 9.69 6.38
N GLU A 127 -8.00 9.86 7.70
CA GLU A 127 -6.96 9.13 8.45
C GLU A 127 -7.27 7.63 8.53
N ASN A 128 -8.55 7.27 8.59
CA ASN A 128 -8.96 5.87 8.50
C ASN A 128 -8.69 5.30 7.11
N ILE A 129 -8.95 6.08 6.04
CA ILE A 129 -8.61 5.66 4.67
C ILE A 129 -7.10 5.42 4.54
N LYS A 130 -6.25 6.34 5.01
CA LYS A 130 -4.78 6.17 4.92
C LYS A 130 -4.26 4.97 5.69
N LYS A 131 -4.85 4.69 6.86
CA LYS A 131 -4.33 3.71 7.81
C LYS A 131 -4.92 2.31 7.64
N ASP A 132 -6.23 2.22 7.39
CA ASP A 132 -6.99 0.97 7.46
C ASP A 132 -7.36 0.44 6.06
N TYR A 133 -7.15 1.22 5.01
CA TYR A 133 -7.37 0.83 3.62
C TYR A 133 -6.06 0.76 2.86
N ALA A 134 -6.14 0.03 1.76
CA ALA A 134 -5.05 -0.19 0.85
C ALA A 134 -5.51 -0.05 -0.59
N PHE A 135 -4.70 0.60 -1.42
CA PHE A 135 -5.02 0.73 -2.83
C PHE A 135 -4.02 0.00 -3.70
N ILE A 136 -4.53 -0.73 -4.69
CA ILE A 136 -3.71 -1.54 -5.57
C ILE A 136 -3.43 -0.77 -6.84
N LEU A 137 -2.18 -0.74 -7.24
CA LEU A 137 -1.72 -0.28 -8.53
C LEU A 137 -0.93 -1.40 -9.19
N SER A 138 -1.25 -1.68 -10.45
CA SER A 138 -0.59 -2.72 -11.23
C SER A 138 -0.12 -2.16 -12.54
N GLY A 139 1.12 -2.48 -12.90
CA GLY A 139 1.70 -2.24 -14.20
C GLY A 139 1.30 -3.29 -15.23
N ASP A 140 1.98 -3.27 -16.36
CA ASP A 140 1.81 -4.18 -17.49
C ASP A 140 3.09 -5.00 -17.75
N GLU A 141 3.29 -5.45 -18.99
CA GLU A 141 4.48 -6.23 -19.37
C GLU A 141 5.65 -5.33 -19.84
N LYS A 142 5.58 -4.02 -19.63
CA LYS A 142 6.60 -3.05 -20.02
C LYS A 142 7.17 -2.36 -18.78
N ASP A 143 8.31 -1.71 -18.96
CA ASP A 143 8.87 -0.77 -17.99
C ASP A 143 7.83 0.28 -17.55
N ASN A 144 7.54 0.32 -16.26
CA ASN A 144 6.53 1.19 -15.66
C ASN A 144 7.13 2.09 -14.57
N ILE A 145 6.49 3.23 -14.37
CA ILE A 145 6.73 4.10 -13.21
C ILE A 145 5.42 4.17 -12.45
N ILE A 146 5.37 3.53 -11.28
CA ILE A 146 4.18 3.47 -10.46
C ILE A 146 4.45 4.23 -9.17
N SER A 147 3.53 5.10 -8.80
CA SER A 147 3.60 5.86 -7.55
C SER A 147 2.30 5.70 -6.78
N GLY A 148 2.42 5.23 -5.55
CA GLY A 148 1.35 5.16 -4.59
C GLY A 148 1.00 6.55 -4.03
N TRP A 149 0.29 6.53 -2.93
CA TRP A 149 -0.30 7.66 -2.24
C TRP A 149 0.35 7.86 -0.86
N GLN A 150 -0.22 8.72 -0.03
CA GLN A 150 0.20 8.98 1.35
C GLN A 150 -0.49 8.06 2.38
N GLY A 151 -1.06 6.95 1.91
CA GLY A 151 -1.64 5.90 2.73
C GLY A 151 -1.09 4.56 2.28
N ASN A 152 -1.55 3.45 2.85
CA ASN A 152 -1.01 2.16 2.45
C ASN A 152 -1.35 1.82 0.98
N ASP A 153 -0.37 1.35 0.22
CA ASP A 153 -0.53 0.92 -1.17
C ASP A 153 0.02 -0.49 -1.41
N ILE A 154 -0.52 -1.16 -2.42
CA ILE A 154 0.03 -2.38 -3.01
C ILE A 154 0.47 -2.03 -4.43
N LEU A 155 1.76 -2.09 -4.70
CA LEU A 155 2.35 -1.80 -6.00
C LEU A 155 2.86 -3.09 -6.63
N ILE A 156 2.39 -3.39 -7.83
CA ILE A 156 2.80 -4.55 -8.64
C ILE A 156 3.35 -4.01 -9.95
N GLY A 157 4.64 -4.18 -10.21
CA GLY A 157 5.29 -3.75 -11.46
C GLY A 157 4.82 -4.60 -12.64
N GLY A 158 5.07 -5.90 -12.56
CA GLY A 158 4.62 -6.86 -13.57
C GLY A 158 5.83 -7.48 -14.26
N ALA A 159 5.98 -7.25 -15.55
CA ALA A 159 7.21 -7.61 -16.25
C ALA A 159 7.83 -6.36 -16.88
N GLY A 160 9.15 -6.35 -17.05
CA GLY A 160 9.88 -5.16 -17.51
C GLY A 160 10.73 -4.60 -16.38
N ASP A 161 11.54 -3.58 -16.67
CA ASP A 161 12.38 -2.93 -15.65
C ASP A 161 11.58 -1.77 -15.02
N ASP A 162 11.01 -1.99 -13.83
CA ASP A 162 10.04 -1.09 -13.22
C ASP A 162 10.63 -0.15 -12.15
N VAL A 163 9.95 0.97 -11.92
CA VAL A 163 10.21 1.88 -10.79
C VAL A 163 8.95 2.02 -9.94
N LEU A 164 8.96 1.42 -8.76
CA LEU A 164 7.84 1.47 -7.80
C LEU A 164 8.17 2.40 -6.63
N LYS A 165 7.25 3.32 -6.34
CA LYS A 165 7.34 4.28 -5.23
C LYS A 165 6.09 4.21 -4.37
N GLY A 166 6.17 3.64 -3.16
CA GLY A 166 5.04 3.48 -2.24
C GLY A 166 4.44 4.82 -1.83
N GLY A 167 5.25 5.70 -1.26
CA GLY A 167 4.83 7.01 -0.81
C GLY A 167 4.98 7.14 0.69
N SER A 168 3.88 7.33 1.41
CA SER A 168 3.87 7.29 2.89
C SER A 168 2.80 6.33 3.34
N GLY A 169 2.97 5.68 4.48
CA GLY A 169 2.14 4.56 4.87
C GLY A 169 2.91 3.24 4.75
N ASN A 170 2.25 2.13 5.11
CA ASN A 170 2.88 0.83 5.09
C ASN A 170 2.59 0.14 3.75
N ASP A 171 3.58 0.12 2.86
CA ASP A 171 3.38 -0.31 1.49
C ASP A 171 3.83 -1.74 1.24
N ILE A 172 3.21 -2.40 0.26
CA ILE A 172 3.68 -3.68 -0.28
C ILE A 172 4.11 -3.48 -1.72
N LEU A 173 5.38 -3.74 -2.01
CA LEU A 173 5.97 -3.58 -3.33
C LEU A 173 6.41 -4.93 -3.88
N ASN A 174 6.02 -5.22 -5.12
CA ASN A 174 6.47 -6.38 -5.88
C ASN A 174 6.83 -5.89 -7.30
N GLY A 175 8.13 -5.84 -7.60
CA GLY A 175 8.63 -5.45 -8.92
C GLY A 175 8.15 -6.42 -10.00
N GLY A 176 8.30 -7.71 -9.74
CA GLY A 176 7.86 -8.77 -10.65
C GLY A 176 9.05 -9.34 -11.40
N VAL A 177 8.96 -9.50 -12.72
CA VAL A 177 10.03 -10.04 -13.56
C VAL A 177 10.77 -8.88 -14.23
N GLY A 178 12.04 -8.67 -13.88
CA GLY A 178 12.81 -7.58 -14.47
C GLY A 178 13.99 -7.19 -13.62
N ASN A 179 14.52 -5.99 -13.82
CA ASN A 179 15.46 -5.39 -12.87
C ASN A 179 14.82 -4.11 -12.31
N ASP A 180 14.21 -4.24 -11.14
CA ASP A 180 13.31 -3.22 -10.63
C ASP A 180 13.99 -2.31 -9.60
N ILE A 181 13.47 -1.09 -9.49
CA ILE A 181 13.83 -0.14 -8.43
C ILE A 181 12.62 0.07 -7.53
N LEU A 182 12.74 -0.37 -6.28
CA LEU A 182 11.67 -0.36 -5.30
C LEU A 182 12.00 0.62 -4.17
N ASN A 183 11.08 1.52 -3.85
CA ASN A 183 11.16 2.45 -2.72
C ASN A 183 9.77 2.51 -2.09
N GLY A 184 9.62 2.01 -0.87
CA GLY A 184 8.35 1.98 -0.14
C GLY A 184 8.05 3.38 0.37
N GLY A 185 8.86 3.87 1.29
CA GLY A 185 8.76 5.26 1.72
C GLY A 185 9.51 5.39 3.02
N ASP A 186 10.55 6.22 3.04
CA ASP A 186 11.44 6.27 4.19
C ASP A 186 10.64 6.45 5.50
N PHE A 187 10.98 5.64 6.51
CA PHE A 187 10.51 5.69 7.89
C PHE A 187 9.13 5.12 8.19
N ASP A 188 8.42 4.58 7.21
CA ASP A 188 7.27 3.70 7.44
C ASP A 188 7.70 2.22 7.35
N LYS A 189 6.78 1.30 7.66
CA LYS A 189 7.09 -0.13 7.61
C LYS A 189 6.62 -0.70 6.27
N ASP A 190 7.56 -0.97 5.38
CA ASP A 190 7.27 -1.50 4.06
C ASP A 190 7.62 -2.98 3.92
N ARG A 191 7.00 -3.64 2.94
CA ARG A 191 7.28 -5.02 2.57
C ARG A 191 7.57 -5.14 1.09
N TYR A 192 8.68 -5.80 0.80
CA TYR A 192 9.16 -6.07 -0.55
C TYR A 192 9.07 -7.55 -0.80
N GLU A 193 8.29 -7.97 -1.80
CA GLU A 193 8.06 -9.39 -2.08
C GLU A 193 8.80 -9.84 -3.34
N PHE A 194 9.50 -10.96 -3.23
CA PHE A 194 10.29 -11.55 -4.31
C PHE A 194 9.97 -13.03 -4.48
N GLU A 195 9.98 -13.50 -5.73
CA GLU A 195 9.78 -14.90 -6.15
C GLU A 195 10.87 -15.32 -7.14
N ALA A 196 11.11 -16.61 -7.32
CA ALA A 196 12.12 -17.08 -8.27
C ALA A 196 11.88 -16.52 -9.69
N GLY A 197 12.94 -16.04 -10.34
CA GLY A 197 12.85 -15.36 -11.64
C GLY A 197 12.51 -13.88 -11.57
N HIS A 198 12.54 -13.26 -10.38
CA HIS A 198 12.29 -11.84 -10.22
C HIS A 198 13.38 -10.95 -10.88
N GLY A 199 14.60 -11.47 -11.06
CA GLY A 199 15.72 -10.76 -11.66
C GLY A 199 16.56 -9.98 -10.65
N GLN A 200 17.13 -8.82 -11.03
CA GLN A 200 18.13 -8.11 -10.21
C GLN A 200 17.60 -6.77 -9.72
N ASP A 201 17.01 -6.78 -8.53
CA ASP A 201 16.29 -5.63 -8.00
C ASP A 201 17.12 -4.81 -7.02
N VAL A 202 16.75 -3.54 -6.91
CA VAL A 202 17.31 -2.59 -5.95
C VAL A 202 16.21 -2.07 -5.04
N VAL A 203 16.35 -2.30 -3.74
CA VAL A 203 15.45 -1.72 -2.73
C VAL A 203 16.15 -0.52 -2.07
N ASN A 204 15.66 0.67 -2.37
CA ASN A 204 16.16 1.95 -1.90
C ASN A 204 15.23 2.50 -0.82
N ASP A 205 15.46 2.15 0.43
CA ASP A 205 14.57 2.55 1.52
C ASP A 205 15.32 2.62 2.87
N LEU A 206 14.85 3.49 3.74
CA LEU A 206 15.38 3.76 5.06
C LEU A 206 14.29 3.51 6.10
N GLY A 207 14.66 2.85 7.20
CA GLY A 207 13.75 2.68 8.33
C GLY A 207 14.34 3.13 9.66
N TYR A 208 13.54 3.00 10.72
CA TYR A 208 14.00 3.33 12.06
C TYR A 208 14.90 2.24 12.67
N MET A 209 16.10 2.66 13.09
CA MET A 209 17.09 1.77 13.73
C MET A 209 17.14 1.86 15.25
N ASP A 210 16.35 2.72 15.86
CA ASP A 210 16.27 2.78 17.30
C ASP A 210 15.53 1.56 17.86
N LYS A 211 15.87 1.17 19.10
CA LYS A 211 15.34 -0.08 19.70
C LYS A 211 13.82 -0.05 19.91
N LYS A 212 13.20 1.13 19.96
CA LYS A 212 11.77 1.28 20.19
C LYS A 212 10.95 0.93 18.95
N ASN A 213 11.51 1.18 17.76
CA ASN A 213 10.82 0.97 16.49
C ASN A 213 11.41 -0.23 15.73
N LYS A 214 12.01 -1.19 16.43
CA LYS A 214 12.56 -2.41 15.79
C LYS A 214 11.49 -3.20 15.01
N ASP A 215 10.23 -3.09 15.41
CA ASP A 215 9.09 -3.78 14.79
C ASP A 215 8.50 -2.98 13.61
N GLN A 216 9.01 -1.77 13.36
CA GLN A 216 8.69 -0.90 12.21
C GLN A 216 9.79 -0.95 11.14
N ARG A 217 10.65 -1.97 11.18
CA ARG A 217 11.67 -2.19 10.14
C ARG A 217 11.02 -2.88 8.96
N ASN A 218 11.53 -2.57 7.77
CA ASN A 218 11.03 -3.09 6.51
C ASN A 218 11.28 -4.60 6.41
N ASP A 219 10.44 -5.30 5.66
CA ASP A 219 10.53 -6.74 5.48
C ASP A 219 10.84 -7.07 4.00
N LEU A 220 11.99 -7.72 3.74
CA LEU A 220 12.26 -8.36 2.44
C LEU A 220 11.78 -9.81 2.53
N VAL A 221 10.78 -10.15 1.72
CA VAL A 221 10.10 -11.44 1.75
C VAL A 221 10.45 -12.26 0.52
N PHE A 222 11.18 -13.35 0.73
CA PHE A 222 11.58 -14.29 -0.31
C PHE A 222 10.67 -15.52 -0.28
N LYS A 223 9.59 -15.47 -1.06
CA LYS A 223 8.58 -16.52 -1.14
C LYS A 223 9.13 -17.79 -1.81
N GLY A 224 9.04 -18.92 -1.10
CA GLY A 224 9.51 -20.23 -1.58
C GLY A 224 11.02 -20.43 -1.49
N ALA A 225 11.78 -19.44 -1.02
CA ALA A 225 13.20 -19.59 -0.70
C ALA A 225 13.39 -20.14 0.71
N SER A 226 14.45 -20.94 0.91
CA SER A 226 14.92 -21.33 2.23
C SER A 226 16.17 -20.55 2.60
N LEU A 227 16.29 -20.16 3.86
CA LEU A 227 17.45 -19.43 4.36
C LEU A 227 18.77 -20.21 4.16
N ALA A 228 18.72 -21.55 4.13
CA ALA A 228 19.91 -22.38 3.98
C ALA A 228 20.57 -22.26 2.59
N ASP A 229 19.76 -21.90 1.60
CA ASP A 229 20.15 -21.76 0.18
C ASP A 229 20.48 -20.31 -0.18
N ALA A 230 20.10 -19.35 0.68
CA ALA A 230 20.35 -17.95 0.47
C ALA A 230 21.82 -17.57 0.73
N GLU A 231 22.37 -16.72 -0.14
CA GLU A 231 23.70 -16.12 0.01
C GLU A 231 23.61 -14.62 0.25
N PHE A 232 24.28 -14.15 1.30
CA PHE A 232 24.39 -12.73 1.63
C PHE A 232 25.81 -12.27 1.31
N ILE A 233 25.94 -11.28 0.45
CA ILE A 233 27.22 -10.81 -0.07
C ILE A 233 27.32 -9.31 0.16
N ARG A 234 28.40 -8.89 0.79
CA ARG A 234 28.76 -7.47 0.83
C ARG A 234 29.53 -7.11 -0.44
N SER A 235 29.02 -6.14 -1.18
CA SER A 235 29.68 -5.54 -2.35
C SER A 235 29.94 -4.06 -2.07
N GLY A 236 31.18 -3.69 -1.74
CA GLY A 236 31.49 -2.32 -1.31
C GLY A 236 30.73 -1.92 -0.02
N ASN A 237 29.77 -1.00 -0.14
CA ASN A 237 28.87 -0.61 0.96
C ASN A 237 27.50 -1.29 0.90
N ASP A 238 27.22 -2.04 -0.15
CA ASP A 238 25.90 -2.59 -0.41
C ASP A 238 25.81 -4.01 0.13
N LEU A 239 24.58 -4.43 0.45
CA LEU A 239 24.26 -5.83 0.74
C LEU A 239 23.51 -6.39 -0.46
N VAL A 240 24.02 -7.48 -1.02
CA VAL A 240 23.39 -8.22 -2.12
C VAL A 240 22.96 -9.59 -1.59
N ILE A 241 21.70 -9.95 -1.83
CA ILE A 241 21.10 -11.20 -1.38
C ILE A 241 20.74 -12.03 -2.61
N TYR A 242 21.19 -13.28 -2.65
CA TYR A 242 20.81 -14.27 -3.67
C TYR A 242 19.98 -15.37 -2.99
N ALA A 243 18.66 -15.33 -3.15
CA ALA A 243 17.74 -16.28 -2.49
C ALA A 243 17.31 -17.44 -3.41
N TYR A 244 17.41 -17.29 -4.73
CA TYR A 244 16.93 -18.24 -5.75
C TYR A 244 18.03 -18.74 -6.69
N GLY A 245 19.30 -18.63 -6.28
CA GLY A 245 20.47 -18.87 -7.13
C GLY A 245 21.03 -17.57 -7.71
N SER A 246 21.94 -17.67 -8.69
CA SER A 246 22.73 -16.51 -9.15
C SER A 246 22.05 -15.63 -10.20
N ALA A 247 20.87 -16.01 -10.70
CA ALA A 247 20.13 -15.22 -11.68
C ALA A 247 19.32 -14.10 -11.01
N ASP A 248 18.89 -14.34 -9.78
CA ASP A 248 18.02 -13.45 -9.02
C ASP A 248 18.77 -12.85 -7.82
N SER A 249 18.72 -11.53 -7.67
CA SER A 249 19.37 -10.85 -6.56
C SER A 249 18.60 -9.63 -6.09
N VAL A 250 18.62 -9.36 -4.79
CA VAL A 250 18.13 -8.11 -4.23
C VAL A 250 19.30 -7.34 -3.64
N THR A 251 19.47 -6.09 -4.07
CA THR A 251 20.50 -5.19 -3.58
C THR A 251 19.89 -4.16 -2.63
N LEU A 252 20.47 -4.04 -1.44
CA LEU A 252 20.24 -2.95 -0.48
C LEU A 252 21.43 -2.00 -0.52
N PRO A 253 21.30 -0.83 -1.17
CA PRO A 253 22.40 0.12 -1.26
C PRO A 253 22.77 0.71 0.10
N ASP A 254 24.06 1.00 0.28
CA ASP A 254 24.59 1.66 1.47
C ASP A 254 24.27 0.94 2.81
N TYR A 255 23.89 -0.33 2.79
CA TYR A 255 23.60 -1.12 4.00
C TYR A 255 24.76 -1.07 5.02
N PHE A 256 26.00 -1.13 4.57
CA PHE A 256 27.20 -1.07 5.43
C PHE A 256 27.74 0.35 5.66
N ASN A 257 27.07 1.39 5.16
CA ASN A 257 27.49 2.78 5.38
C ASN A 257 27.46 3.12 6.88
N THR A 258 28.58 3.51 7.46
CA THR A 258 28.69 3.79 8.91
C THR A 258 28.08 5.12 9.32
N LYS A 259 27.83 6.02 8.37
CA LYS A 259 27.24 7.35 8.63
C LYS A 259 25.72 7.32 8.54
N ASN A 260 25.14 6.40 7.78
CA ASN A 260 23.70 6.20 7.69
C ASN A 260 23.34 4.83 8.25
N LYS A 261 22.87 4.79 9.49
CA LYS A 261 22.43 3.51 10.08
C LYS A 261 21.09 3.05 9.51
N ASN A 262 20.25 3.96 9.02
CA ASN A 262 18.84 3.69 8.69
C ASN A 262 18.68 2.80 7.46
N SER A 263 19.70 2.72 6.59
CA SER A 263 19.76 1.78 5.46
C SER A 263 19.84 0.30 5.88
N ARG A 264 19.91 0.01 7.18
CA ARG A 264 19.99 -1.36 7.74
C ARG A 264 18.68 -1.83 8.34
N ALA A 265 17.63 -1.02 8.26
CA ALA A 265 16.35 -1.24 8.92
C ALA A 265 15.50 -2.27 8.17
N PHE A 266 16.06 -3.46 7.95
CA PHE A 266 15.44 -4.55 7.21
C PHE A 266 15.48 -5.85 8.01
N ASN A 267 14.40 -6.60 7.94
CA ASN A 267 14.35 -8.02 8.24
C ASN A 267 14.30 -8.81 6.93
N PHE A 268 14.81 -10.04 6.96
CA PHE A 268 14.81 -10.94 5.82
C PHE A 268 13.92 -12.15 6.17
N VAL A 269 12.84 -12.32 5.43
CA VAL A 269 11.80 -13.31 5.70
C VAL A 269 11.86 -14.36 4.60
N PHE A 270 12.23 -15.58 4.97
CA PHE A 270 12.24 -16.76 4.10
C PHE A 270 11.07 -17.67 4.47
N GLU A 271 10.78 -18.67 3.63
CA GLU A 271 9.69 -19.60 3.88
C GLU A 271 9.89 -20.43 5.16
N ASP A 272 11.14 -20.76 5.50
CA ASP A 272 11.47 -21.54 6.68
C ASP A 272 11.81 -20.68 7.90
N LYS A 273 12.42 -19.50 7.72
CA LYS A 273 12.95 -18.68 8.82
C LYS A 273 12.93 -17.18 8.55
N SER A 274 12.87 -16.38 9.61
CA SER A 274 13.15 -14.94 9.54
C SER A 274 14.46 -14.59 10.22
N VAL A 275 15.20 -13.66 9.63
CA VAL A 275 16.45 -13.10 10.13
C VAL A 275 16.26 -11.60 10.37
N THR A 276 16.30 -11.18 11.62
CA THR A 276 16.24 -9.75 11.96
C THR A 276 17.61 -9.09 11.87
N TYR A 277 17.67 -7.76 11.85
CA TYR A 277 18.94 -7.03 12.00
C TYR A 277 19.70 -7.42 13.29
N GLU A 278 19.00 -7.74 14.38
CA GLU A 278 19.68 -8.14 15.61
C GLU A 278 20.30 -9.54 15.49
N ASP A 279 19.71 -10.43 14.71
CA ASP A 279 20.28 -11.74 14.40
C ASP A 279 21.50 -11.62 13.50
N MET A 280 21.42 -10.76 12.48
CA MET A 280 22.57 -10.42 11.62
C MET A 280 23.78 -9.97 12.45
N LYS A 281 23.56 -9.15 13.49
CA LYS A 281 24.63 -8.67 14.38
C LYS A 281 25.28 -9.73 15.27
N LYS A 282 24.60 -10.85 15.55
CA LYS A 282 25.21 -11.97 16.30
C LYS A 282 26.29 -12.66 15.46
N ASN A 283 26.23 -12.52 14.14
CA ASN A 283 27.17 -13.15 13.24
C ASN A 283 28.54 -12.44 13.23
N ARG A 284 29.62 -13.20 13.41
CA ARG A 284 30.99 -12.68 13.43
C ARG A 284 31.46 -12.15 12.07
N SER A 285 30.90 -12.63 10.95
CA SER A 285 31.20 -12.09 9.62
C SER A 285 30.40 -10.83 9.29
N PHE A 286 29.40 -10.47 10.11
CA PHE A 286 28.60 -9.28 9.89
C PHE A 286 29.39 -8.02 10.26
N GLY A 287 29.42 -7.04 9.35
CA GLY A 287 30.09 -5.76 9.59
C GLY A 287 31.62 -5.82 9.58
N VAL A 288 32.26 -6.84 8.98
CA VAL A 288 33.72 -6.88 8.80
C VAL A 288 34.14 -5.65 7.98
N THR A 289 34.66 -4.62 8.65
CA THR A 289 34.90 -3.27 8.12
C THR A 289 36.10 -3.15 7.17
N LYS A 290 36.73 -4.27 6.81
CA LYS A 290 37.87 -4.31 5.90
C LYS A 290 37.53 -5.20 4.73
N ALA A 291 36.75 -4.68 3.78
CA ALA A 291 36.66 -5.27 2.45
C ALA A 291 38.09 -5.39 1.92
N LYS A 292 38.62 -6.60 1.87
CA LYS A 292 39.88 -6.87 1.17
C LYS A 292 39.48 -6.98 -0.30
N ASN A 293 39.86 -6.01 -1.14
CA ASN A 293 39.66 -6.01 -2.60
C ASN A 293 38.78 -7.16 -3.13
N GLY A 294 37.46 -6.96 -3.19
CA GLY A 294 36.49 -7.99 -3.58
C GLY A 294 35.22 -7.97 -2.73
N ASN A 295 34.31 -8.90 -3.04
CA ASN A 295 33.06 -9.11 -2.31
C ASN A 295 33.31 -9.98 -1.07
N ASP A 296 32.72 -9.62 0.08
CA ASP A 296 32.79 -10.42 1.31
C ASP A 296 31.52 -11.26 1.48
N PHE A 297 31.67 -12.58 1.67
CA PHE A 297 30.53 -13.45 1.99
C PHE A 297 30.13 -13.33 3.46
N ILE A 298 28.84 -13.12 3.71
CA ILE A 298 28.24 -13.07 5.05
C ILE A 298 27.61 -14.42 5.34
N ASN A 299 28.30 -15.24 6.12
CA ASN A 299 27.86 -16.61 6.38
C ASN A 299 26.87 -16.68 7.55
N LEU A 300 25.58 -16.68 7.25
CA LEU A 300 24.51 -16.76 8.27
C LEU A 300 24.40 -18.14 8.95
N ARG A 301 25.10 -19.18 8.47
CA ARG A 301 25.08 -20.53 9.08
C ARG A 301 25.65 -20.59 10.50
N ASN A 302 26.32 -19.52 10.96
CA ASN A 302 26.82 -19.40 12.33
C ASN A 302 25.76 -18.89 13.31
N ILE A 303 24.60 -18.42 12.84
CA ILE A 303 23.48 -18.07 13.72
C ILE A 303 22.78 -19.39 14.10
N ALA A 304 22.63 -19.65 15.39
CA ALA A 304 21.97 -20.87 15.84
C ALA A 304 20.53 -20.88 15.33
N SER A 305 20.10 -22.00 14.74
CA SER A 305 18.74 -22.12 14.21
C SER A 305 17.65 -21.88 15.27
N SER A 306 17.95 -22.12 16.55
CA SER A 306 17.06 -21.84 17.68
C SER A 306 16.87 -20.35 17.98
N ASP A 307 17.78 -19.51 17.48
CA ASP A 307 17.76 -18.06 17.71
C ASP A 307 16.95 -17.32 16.62
N LEU A 308 16.63 -18.00 15.52
CA LEU A 308 15.87 -17.47 14.40
C LEU A 308 14.39 -17.80 14.58
N ALA A 309 13.52 -16.86 14.17
CA ALA A 309 12.09 -17.12 14.16
C ALA A 309 11.76 -18.22 13.13
N ASP A 310 10.97 -19.20 13.57
CA ASP A 310 10.56 -20.36 12.77
C ASP A 310 9.28 -20.03 11.98
N ASN A 311 9.41 -20.00 10.65
CA ASN A 311 8.31 -19.74 9.74
C ASN A 311 7.70 -21.03 9.19
N THR A 312 8.09 -22.21 9.65
CA THR A 312 7.58 -23.49 9.10
C THR A 312 6.05 -23.62 9.24
N GLN A 313 5.44 -22.97 10.24
CA GLN A 313 3.97 -22.90 10.37
C GLN A 313 3.30 -21.97 9.35
N LEU A 314 4.08 -21.13 8.69
CA LEU A 314 3.68 -20.22 7.62
C LEU A 314 3.93 -20.82 6.23
N LYS A 315 4.55 -22.00 6.16
CA LYS A 315 4.83 -22.73 4.93
C LYS A 315 3.53 -22.99 4.14
N GLY A 316 3.51 -22.61 2.86
CA GLY A 316 2.30 -22.67 2.02
C GLY A 316 1.27 -21.56 2.24
N LYS A 317 1.46 -20.65 3.21
CA LYS A 317 0.71 -19.38 3.30
C LYS A 317 1.37 -18.27 2.49
N PHE A 318 2.66 -18.42 2.18
CA PHE A 318 3.33 -17.70 1.10
C PHE A 318 2.86 -18.29 -0.23
N ILE A 319 1.70 -17.86 -0.71
CA ILE A 319 1.17 -18.32 -1.99
C ILE A 319 2.00 -17.66 -3.10
N SER A 320 2.48 -18.47 -4.05
CA SER A 320 3.23 -18.00 -5.22
C SER A 320 2.34 -17.15 -6.13
N ASN A 321 2.85 -16.00 -6.54
CA ASN A 321 2.25 -15.05 -7.48
C ASN A 321 2.51 -15.44 -8.95
N HIS A 322 3.13 -16.58 -9.25
CA HIS A 322 3.29 -17.14 -10.61
C HIS A 322 1.99 -17.43 -11.40
N SER A 323 0.82 -17.02 -10.93
CA SER A 323 -0.35 -16.98 -11.80
C SER A 323 -0.27 -15.77 -12.73
N ASN A 324 -0.44 -15.98 -14.04
CA ASN A 324 -0.76 -14.92 -15.01
C ASN A 324 -2.14 -14.27 -14.77
N ASP A 325 -2.74 -14.48 -13.60
CA ASP A 325 -4.01 -13.92 -13.17
C ASP A 325 -3.73 -12.87 -12.07
N PRO A 326 -3.81 -11.58 -12.40
CA PRO A 326 -3.65 -10.48 -11.45
C PRO A 326 -4.57 -10.61 -10.23
N SER A 327 -5.71 -11.28 -10.37
CA SER A 327 -6.71 -11.44 -9.30
C SER A 327 -6.19 -12.32 -8.15
N ALA A 328 -5.42 -13.37 -8.48
CA ALA A 328 -4.85 -14.26 -7.48
C ALA A 328 -3.64 -13.62 -6.76
N GLN A 329 -2.81 -12.85 -7.49
CA GLN A 329 -1.72 -12.08 -6.91
C GLN A 329 -2.23 -11.06 -5.88
N ILE A 330 -3.34 -10.39 -6.21
CA ILE A 330 -3.98 -9.39 -5.35
C ILE A 330 -4.54 -9.99 -4.07
N GLN A 331 -5.22 -11.14 -4.13
CA GLN A 331 -5.76 -11.79 -2.94
C GLN A 331 -4.65 -12.20 -1.95
N ASN A 332 -3.49 -12.58 -2.48
CA ASN A 332 -2.32 -12.91 -1.65
C ASN A 332 -1.74 -11.66 -0.97
N LEU A 333 -1.64 -10.55 -1.71
CA LEU A 333 -1.12 -9.28 -1.20
C LEU A 333 -2.07 -8.65 -0.17
N LEU A 334 -3.38 -8.71 -0.40
CA LEU A 334 -4.41 -8.28 0.57
C LEU A 334 -4.32 -9.06 1.89
N SER A 335 -4.04 -10.37 1.82
CA SER A 335 -3.82 -11.18 3.01
C SER A 335 -2.55 -10.79 3.78
N ALA A 336 -1.50 -10.34 3.06
CA ALA A 336 -0.28 -9.84 3.67
C ALA A 336 -0.49 -8.51 4.40
N MET A 337 -1.38 -7.64 3.89
CA MET A 337 -1.73 -6.36 4.52
C MET A 337 -2.44 -6.50 5.86
N ALA A 338 -3.24 -7.54 6.04
CA ALA A 338 -3.85 -7.84 7.35
C ALA A 338 -2.78 -7.96 8.46
N GLY A 339 -1.57 -8.42 8.11
CA GLY A 339 -0.42 -8.54 9.00
C GLY A 339 0.24 -7.23 9.44
N PHE A 340 -0.10 -6.09 8.84
CA PHE A 340 0.47 -4.78 9.19
C PHE A 340 -0.31 -4.04 10.30
N THR A 341 -1.42 -4.60 10.78
CA THR A 341 -2.08 -4.03 11.97
C THR A 341 -1.23 -4.31 13.24
N PRO A 342 -1.14 -3.39 14.22
CA PRO A 342 -0.20 -3.46 15.36
C PRO A 342 -0.33 -4.65 16.33
N ALA A 343 -1.03 -5.73 15.97
CA ALA A 343 -1.31 -6.86 16.86
C ALA A 343 -1.14 -8.25 16.23
N ILE A 344 -0.43 -8.41 15.11
CA ILE A 344 -0.36 -9.70 14.39
C ILE A 344 1.08 -10.16 14.14
N ASP A 345 1.85 -10.37 15.20
CA ASP A 345 2.98 -11.33 15.15
C ASP A 345 2.68 -12.63 15.94
N ASP A 346 1.43 -12.80 16.40
CA ASP A 346 0.99 -13.98 17.19
C ASP A 346 -0.34 -14.62 16.70
N ARG A 347 -0.93 -14.17 15.58
CA ARG A 347 -2.33 -14.51 15.23
C ARG A 347 -2.60 -14.97 13.79
N LEU A 348 -1.62 -15.57 13.12
CA LEU A 348 -1.84 -16.24 11.82
C LEU A 348 -2.73 -17.50 11.88
N ASN A 349 -3.43 -17.78 12.99
CA ASN A 349 -4.19 -19.02 13.21
C ASN A 349 -5.71 -18.89 13.42
N SER A 350 -6.35 -17.72 13.33
CA SER A 350 -7.82 -17.67 13.47
C SER A 350 -8.48 -16.35 13.07
N VAL A 351 -8.57 -16.04 11.78
CA VAL A 351 -9.63 -15.13 11.28
C VAL A 351 -10.01 -15.54 9.86
N GLU A 352 -11.30 -15.71 9.60
CA GLU A 352 -11.83 -15.71 8.23
C GLU A 352 -11.50 -14.37 7.55
N PRO A 353 -11.30 -14.33 6.23
CA PRO A 353 -10.98 -13.08 5.52
C PRO A 353 -12.12 -12.08 5.74
N ILE A 354 -11.79 -10.86 6.18
CA ILE A 354 -12.68 -9.73 5.94
C ILE A 354 -12.78 -9.63 4.42
N GLN A 355 -13.95 -9.92 3.86
CA GLN A 355 -14.20 -9.85 2.41
C GLN A 355 -14.14 -8.40 1.92
N GLN A 356 -12.96 -7.81 1.80
CA GLN A 356 -12.75 -6.64 0.95
C GLN A 356 -12.60 -7.13 -0.49
N SER A 357 -13.71 -7.17 -1.22
CA SER A 357 -13.69 -7.39 -2.67
C SER A 357 -13.40 -6.07 -3.38
N MET A 358 -12.11 -5.69 -3.46
CA MET A 358 -11.67 -4.55 -4.26
C MET A 358 -11.35 -5.02 -5.69
N HIS A 359 -11.99 -4.37 -6.67
CA HIS A 359 -11.90 -4.72 -8.08
C HIS A 359 -10.63 -4.11 -8.70
N LEU A 360 -9.88 -4.92 -9.45
CA LEU A 360 -8.83 -4.50 -10.37
C LEU A 360 -9.35 -3.44 -11.35
N THR A 361 -8.71 -2.28 -11.44
CA THR A 361 -8.87 -1.38 -12.58
C THR A 361 -7.70 -1.58 -13.53
N SER A 362 -7.95 -2.20 -14.69
CA SER A 362 -7.06 -2.00 -15.85
C SER A 362 -7.31 -0.60 -16.40
N ALA A 363 -6.25 0.13 -16.79
CA ALA A 363 -6.37 1.43 -17.43
C ALA A 363 -7.37 1.38 -18.61
N PRO A 364 -8.23 2.40 -18.80
CA PRO A 364 -9.05 2.47 -20.00
C PRO A 364 -8.14 2.60 -21.22
N ALA A 365 -8.26 1.66 -22.15
CA ALA A 365 -7.68 1.81 -23.48
C ALA A 365 -8.37 3.00 -24.16
N TYR A 366 -7.64 4.10 -24.33
CA TYR A 366 -8.06 5.25 -25.15
C TYR A 366 -7.83 4.97 -26.64
#